data_AF-A0A946Y744-F1
#
_entry.id   AF-A0A946Y744-F1
#
_cell.length_a   1.000
_cell.length_b   1.000
_cell.length_c   1.000
_cell.angle_alpha   90.00
_cell.angle_beta   90.00
_cell.angle_gamma   90.00
#
_symmetry.space_group_name_H-M   'P 1'
#
loop_
_entity.id
_entity.type
_entity.pdbx_description
1 polymer ?
#
loop_
_entity_poly.entity_id
_entity_poly.type
_entity_poly.pdbx_seq_one_letter_code
_entity_poly.pdbx_strand_id
1 'polypeptide(L)'
;MQQTELENTETHKGMMARGLKEAGDDTGLLENTARILDSLVPLRNASHADVVEYRVEIPMRYAECCAILADGRKAKFVEPRKFLGWSGHEKRRSLLFRNHDVTLEVEVDDEAPQHARSTVRSINLQAAIRNNANRLKKFIGIDGELLTLPAL
;
A
#
# COMPACT_ATOMS: atom_id res chain seq x y z
N MET A 1 -11.62 -65.14 -5.10
CA MET A 1 -12.05 -63.95 -4.34
C MET A 1 -10.90 -63.55 -3.43
N GLN A 2 -10.44 -62.30 -3.55
CA GLN A 2 -9.72 -61.46 -2.56
C GLN A 2 -8.31 -61.95 -2.12
N GLN A 3 -7.21 -61.26 -2.50
CA GLN A 3 -6.62 -60.02 -1.91
C GLN A 3 -6.16 -60.23 -0.45
N THR A 4 -5.02 -59.77 0.09
CA THR A 4 -3.81 -58.99 -0.30
C THR A 4 -2.86 -59.10 0.92
N GLU A 5 -1.61 -58.64 0.79
CA GLU A 5 -0.61 -58.23 1.82
C GLU A 5 0.73 -58.95 1.58
N LEU A 6 1.90 -58.35 1.54
CA LEU A 6 2.37 -56.96 1.67
C LEU A 6 3.87 -57.05 1.37
N GLU A 7 4.36 -56.52 0.25
CA GLU A 7 5.80 -56.24 0.10
C GLU A 7 5.98 -55.22 -1.03
N ASN A 8 6.54 -54.05 -0.68
CA ASN A 8 7.44 -53.26 -1.51
C ASN A 8 7.79 -51.97 -0.75
N THR A 9 8.85 -52.05 0.02
CA THR A 9 9.77 -50.94 0.21
C THR A 9 10.44 -50.65 -1.12
N GLU A 10 10.41 -49.40 -1.59
CA GLU A 10 11.60 -48.64 -2.00
C GLU A 10 11.24 -47.31 -2.71
N THR A 11 11.81 -46.24 -2.16
CA THR A 11 12.41 -45.11 -2.89
C THR A 11 11.48 -44.16 -3.65
N HIS A 12 10.85 -43.25 -2.92
CA HIS A 12 10.33 -42.00 -3.50
C HIS A 12 11.44 -40.93 -3.57
N LYS A 13 12.29 -41.04 -4.60
CA LYS A 13 13.19 -39.96 -5.04
C LYS A 13 12.60 -39.36 -6.31
N GLY A 14 12.09 -38.13 -6.20
CA GLY A 14 11.86 -37.28 -7.37
C GLY A 14 10.49 -36.59 -7.38
N MET A 15 10.43 -35.38 -6.84
CA MET A 15 9.79 -34.29 -7.55
C MET A 15 10.41 -32.97 -7.11
N MET A 16 11.35 -32.53 -7.95
CA MET A 16 11.74 -31.15 -8.06
C MET A 16 10.52 -30.34 -8.54
N ALA A 17 10.05 -29.41 -7.73
CA ALA A 17 9.27 -28.26 -8.21
C ALA A 17 9.47 -27.14 -7.19
N ARG A 18 10.55 -26.39 -7.36
CA ARG A 18 10.52 -25.07 -7.98
C ARG A 18 10.43 -24.04 -6.86
N GLY A 19 11.61 -23.63 -6.41
CA GLY A 19 11.76 -22.44 -5.59
C GLY A 19 10.95 -21.31 -6.22
N LEU A 20 10.01 -20.76 -5.46
CA LEU A 20 9.40 -19.48 -5.74
C LEU A 20 10.47 -18.42 -5.50
N LYS A 21 11.42 -18.36 -6.44
CA LYS A 21 12.24 -17.19 -6.68
C LYS A 21 11.49 -16.37 -7.71
N GLU A 22 10.39 -15.76 -7.28
CA GLU A 22 9.80 -14.64 -8.02
C GLU A 22 10.48 -13.36 -7.51
N ALA A 23 11.72 -13.18 -7.96
CA ALA A 23 12.33 -11.85 -8.04
C ALA A 23 12.14 -11.36 -9.48
N GLY A 24 10.87 -11.31 -9.89
CA GLY A 24 10.44 -10.92 -11.23
C GLY A 24 9.96 -9.47 -11.21
N ASP A 25 10.82 -8.57 -11.68
CA ASP A 25 10.55 -7.17 -12.05
C ASP A 25 9.63 -6.35 -11.11
N ASP A 26 10.00 -6.27 -9.82
CA ASP A 26 9.42 -5.29 -8.89
C ASP A 26 9.55 -3.84 -9.42
N THR A 27 10.51 -3.58 -10.32
CA THR A 27 10.74 -2.24 -10.87
C THR A 27 9.59 -1.79 -11.77
N GLY A 28 9.14 -2.64 -12.70
CA GLY A 28 7.98 -2.35 -13.52
C GLY A 28 6.69 -2.16 -12.71
N LEU A 29 6.52 -2.92 -11.62
CA LEU A 29 5.40 -2.76 -10.70
C LEU A 29 5.46 -1.42 -9.93
N LEU A 30 6.63 -1.05 -9.44
CA LEU A 30 6.85 0.23 -8.72
C LEU A 30 6.65 1.43 -9.65
N GLU A 31 7.15 1.38 -10.88
CA GLU A 31 6.93 2.43 -11.88
C GLU A 31 5.45 2.60 -12.22
N ASN A 32 4.73 1.50 -12.43
CA ASN A 32 3.29 1.55 -12.69
C ASN A 32 2.51 2.12 -11.49
N THR A 33 2.91 1.73 -10.27
CA THR A 33 2.32 2.24 -9.02
C THR A 33 2.52 3.75 -8.90
N ALA A 34 3.74 4.24 -9.14
CA ALA A 34 4.04 5.67 -9.12
C ALA A 34 3.22 6.44 -10.17
N ARG A 35 3.12 5.94 -11.41
CA ARG A 35 2.31 6.56 -12.47
C ARG A 35 0.82 6.65 -12.12
N ILE A 36 0.28 5.61 -11.48
CA ILE A 36 -1.10 5.62 -11.00
C ILE A 36 -1.28 6.73 -9.96
N LEU A 37 -0.38 6.84 -8.98
CA LEU A 37 -0.46 7.89 -7.96
C LEU A 37 -0.25 9.29 -8.54
N ASP A 38 0.71 9.46 -9.45
CA ASP A 38 0.95 10.73 -10.15
C ASP A 38 -0.31 11.19 -10.90
N SER A 39 -1.14 10.26 -11.39
CA SER A 39 -2.41 10.59 -12.04
C SER A 39 -3.54 10.90 -11.07
N LEU A 40 -3.63 10.21 -9.92
CA LEU A 40 -4.80 10.29 -9.05
C LEU A 40 -4.64 11.30 -7.91
N VAL A 41 -3.43 11.41 -7.36
CA VAL A 41 -3.08 12.24 -6.21
C VAL A 41 -1.72 12.93 -6.43
N PRO A 42 -1.55 13.72 -7.50
CA PRO A 42 -0.26 14.25 -7.91
C PRO A 42 0.47 15.06 -6.82
N LEU A 43 1.80 14.93 -6.81
CA LEU A 43 2.70 15.80 -6.05
C LEU A 43 3.06 17.06 -6.87
N ARG A 44 3.29 18.18 -6.17
CA ARG A 44 3.77 19.41 -6.80
C ARG A 44 5.24 19.26 -7.18
N ASN A 45 5.52 19.35 -8.48
CA ASN A 45 6.88 19.34 -9.05
C ASN A 45 7.72 18.12 -8.63
N ALA A 46 7.07 16.96 -8.44
CA ALA A 46 7.71 15.71 -8.04
C ALA A 46 6.90 14.50 -8.55
N SER A 47 7.53 13.34 -8.64
CA SER A 47 6.87 12.06 -8.91
C SER A 47 6.84 11.18 -7.66
N HIS A 48 5.79 10.37 -7.52
CA HIS A 48 5.71 9.33 -6.50
C HIS A 48 6.84 8.29 -6.59
N ALA A 49 7.50 8.17 -7.75
CA ALA A 49 8.67 7.29 -7.94
C ALA A 49 9.90 7.74 -7.11
N ASP A 50 10.00 9.03 -6.81
CA ASP A 50 11.13 9.61 -6.07
C ASP A 50 10.89 9.66 -4.56
N VAL A 51 9.73 9.22 -4.10
CA VAL A 51 9.33 9.29 -2.69
C VAL A 51 9.99 8.18 -1.89
N VAL A 52 10.55 8.56 -0.74
CA VAL A 52 11.18 7.65 0.22
C VAL A 52 10.46 7.61 1.57
N GLU A 53 9.53 8.53 1.83
CA GLU A 53 8.71 8.55 3.04
C GLU A 53 7.42 9.35 2.77
N TYR A 54 6.30 8.92 3.36
CA TYR A 54 5.12 9.77 3.50
C TYR A 54 4.94 10.14 4.95
N ARG A 55 4.87 11.43 5.24
CA ARG A 55 4.72 11.95 6.59
C ARG A 55 3.39 12.64 6.76
N VAL A 56 2.73 12.34 7.86
CA VAL A 56 1.55 13.08 8.31
C VAL A 56 2.00 14.05 9.38
N GLU A 57 1.71 15.33 9.17
CA GLU A 57 2.02 16.41 10.10
C GLU A 57 0.72 17.04 10.60
N ILE A 58 0.71 17.49 11.85
CA ILE A 58 -0.46 18.10 12.48
C ILE A 58 -0.07 19.53 12.89
N PRO A 59 0.00 20.48 11.93
CA PRO A 59 0.51 21.82 12.21
C PRO A 59 -0.48 22.66 13.03
N MET A 60 -1.80 22.46 12.86
CA MET A 60 -2.86 23.21 13.55
C MET A 60 -4.15 22.38 13.69
N ARG A 61 -5.16 22.65 12.85
CA ARG A 61 -6.52 22.11 12.96
C ARG A 61 -6.76 20.87 12.12
N TYR A 62 -6.08 20.75 10.99
CA TYR A 62 -6.18 19.61 10.10
C TYR A 62 -4.80 19.01 9.87
N ALA A 63 -4.71 17.69 9.93
CA ALA A 63 -3.53 16.96 9.55
C ALA A 63 -3.30 17.06 8.04
N GLU A 64 -2.03 17.16 7.65
CA GLU A 64 -1.61 17.20 6.25
C GLU A 64 -0.68 16.03 5.96
N CYS A 65 -0.83 15.39 4.81
CA CYS A 65 0.14 14.44 4.30
C CYS A 65 1.14 15.14 3.38
N CYS A 66 2.40 14.76 3.48
CA CYS A 66 3.48 15.21 2.60
C CYS A 66 4.39 14.03 2.23
N ALA A 67 5.09 14.17 1.12
CA ALA A 67 6.07 13.19 0.67
C ALA A 67 7.48 13.73 0.88
N ILE A 68 8.38 12.90 1.38
CA ILE A 68 9.82 13.18 1.45
C ILE A 68 10.46 12.47 0.26
N LEU A 69 11.20 13.23 -0.54
CA LEU A 69 11.88 12.73 -1.73
C LEU A 69 13.27 12.18 -1.37
N ALA A 70 13.85 11.38 -2.26
CA ALA A 70 15.19 10.83 -2.11
C ALA A 70 16.29 11.89 -1.92
N ASP A 71 16.07 13.12 -2.40
CA ASP A 71 16.97 14.27 -2.21
C ASP A 71 16.73 15.04 -0.89
N GLY A 72 15.82 14.55 -0.04
CA GLY A 72 15.45 15.15 1.24
C GLY A 72 14.45 16.30 1.13
N ARG A 73 14.07 16.75 -0.07
CA ARG A 73 13.02 17.76 -0.22
C ARG A 73 11.68 17.21 0.19
N LYS A 74 10.85 18.10 0.76
CA LYS A 74 9.45 17.84 1.06
C LYS A 74 8.58 18.29 -0.10
N ALA A 75 7.86 17.36 -0.70
CA ALA A 75 6.84 17.61 -1.71
C ALA A 75 5.44 17.63 -1.09
N LYS A 76 4.63 18.61 -1.51
CA LYS A 76 3.21 18.70 -1.15
C LYS A 76 2.36 18.14 -2.29
N PHE A 77 1.19 17.62 -1.97
CA PHE A 77 0.18 17.28 -2.96
C PHE A 77 -0.31 18.55 -3.70
N VAL A 78 -0.66 18.41 -4.98
CA VAL A 78 -1.27 19.49 -5.77
C VAL A 78 -2.57 19.94 -5.10
N GLU A 79 -3.37 18.97 -4.67
CA GLU A 79 -4.64 19.15 -3.96
C GLU A 79 -4.58 18.50 -2.56
N PRO A 80 -4.04 19.19 -1.53
CA PRO A 80 -3.88 18.61 -0.19
C PRO A 80 -5.18 18.12 0.46
N ARG A 81 -6.33 18.71 0.09
CA ARG A 81 -7.66 18.34 0.59
C ARG A 81 -8.14 16.97 0.12
N LYS A 82 -7.47 16.36 -0.86
CA LYS A 82 -7.73 14.97 -1.24
C LYS A 82 -7.31 13.99 -0.14
N PHE A 83 -6.37 14.36 0.74
CA PHE A 83 -6.01 13.54 1.88
C PHE A 83 -7.13 13.57 2.93
N LEU A 84 -7.65 12.40 3.27
CA LEU A 84 -8.76 12.23 4.20
C LEU A 84 -8.31 11.75 5.58
N GLY A 85 -7.21 11.00 5.66
CA GLY A 85 -6.77 10.43 6.93
C GLY A 85 -5.74 9.33 6.78
N TRP A 86 -5.36 8.71 7.89
CA TRP A 86 -4.39 7.63 7.93
C TRP A 86 -4.72 6.58 8.99
N SER A 87 -4.23 5.36 8.80
CA SER A 87 -4.32 4.32 9.84
C SER A 87 -3.08 4.36 10.73
N GLY A 88 -3.24 4.73 12.01
CA GLY A 88 -2.26 4.49 13.09
C GLY A 88 -0.80 4.91 12.84
N HIS A 89 0.07 4.47 13.75
CA HIS A 89 1.52 4.71 13.71
C HIS A 89 2.32 3.39 13.66
N GLU A 90 1.72 2.33 13.11
CA GLU A 90 2.42 1.07 12.93
C GLU A 90 3.40 1.15 11.76
N LYS A 91 4.37 0.23 11.74
CA LYS A 91 5.40 0.08 10.70
C LYS A 91 4.81 0.09 9.28
N ARG A 92 3.59 -0.45 9.15
CA ARG A 92 2.76 -0.35 7.97
C ARG A 92 1.60 0.55 8.27
N ARG A 93 1.42 1.56 7.44
CA ARG A 93 0.31 2.49 7.57
C ARG A 93 -0.37 2.66 6.23
N SER A 94 -1.66 2.96 6.30
CA SER A 94 -2.46 3.26 5.14
C SER A 94 -2.79 4.74 5.13
N LEU A 95 -2.58 5.36 3.98
CA LEU A 95 -2.94 6.74 3.69
C LEU A 95 -4.22 6.73 2.87
N LEU A 96 -5.17 7.57 3.26
CA LEU A 96 -6.49 7.62 2.67
C LEU A 96 -6.65 8.89 1.85
N PHE A 97 -7.05 8.73 0.59
CA PHE A 97 -7.30 9.82 -0.33
C PHE A 97 -8.67 9.72 -0.99
N ARG A 98 -9.19 10.87 -1.41
CA ARG A 98 -10.38 11.00 -2.25
C ARG A 98 -9.99 11.52 -3.62
N ASN A 99 -10.32 10.78 -4.66
CA ASN A 99 -10.25 11.28 -6.02
C ASN A 99 -11.63 11.13 -6.67
N HIS A 100 -12.33 12.25 -6.85
CA HIS A 100 -13.76 12.26 -7.22
C HIS A 100 -14.59 11.35 -6.30
N ASP A 101 -15.35 10.42 -6.88
CA ASP A 101 -16.19 9.48 -6.14
C ASP A 101 -15.48 8.20 -5.71
N VAL A 102 -14.16 8.12 -5.93
CA VAL A 102 -13.32 6.97 -5.57
C VAL A 102 -12.48 7.30 -4.35
N THR A 103 -12.48 6.39 -3.38
CA THR A 103 -11.56 6.41 -2.25
C THR A 103 -10.33 5.56 -2.58
N LEU A 104 -9.15 6.16 -2.42
CA LEU A 104 -7.85 5.51 -2.55
C LEU A 104 -7.32 5.17 -1.16
N GLU A 105 -7.00 3.91 -0.93
CA GLU A 105 -6.18 3.50 0.20
C GLU A 105 -4.79 3.11 -0.32
N VAL A 106 -3.76 3.81 0.14
CA VAL A 106 -2.36 3.55 -0.22
C VAL A 106 -1.67 2.98 1.01
N GLU A 107 -1.25 1.71 0.94
CA GLU A 107 -0.44 1.12 2.01
C GLU A 107 1.03 1.44 1.76
N VAL A 108 1.67 2.02 2.77
CA VAL A 108 3.08 2.40 2.74
C VAL A 108 3.82 1.69 3.88
N ASP A 109 5.09 1.40 3.62
CA ASP A 109 5.99 0.74 4.56
C ASP A 109 7.05 1.74 5.03
N ASP A 110 6.92 2.16 6.28
CA ASP A 110 7.85 3.13 6.90
C ASP A 110 9.19 2.47 7.26
N GLU A 111 9.30 1.13 7.22
CA GLU A 111 10.56 0.38 7.40
C GLU A 111 11.22 -0.03 6.07
N ALA A 112 10.74 0.48 4.94
CA ALA A 112 11.45 0.29 3.68
C ALA A 112 12.92 0.73 3.85
N PRO A 113 13.90 -0.01 3.29
CA PRO A 113 15.31 0.32 3.43
C PRO A 113 15.54 1.80 3.15
N GLN A 114 16.33 2.48 3.98
CA GLN A 114 16.76 3.84 3.69
C GLN A 114 17.26 3.87 2.24
N HIS A 115 16.54 4.60 1.37
CA HIS A 115 16.82 4.81 -0.06
C HIS A 115 16.13 3.83 -1.04
N ALA A 116 15.22 2.97 -0.59
CA ALA A 116 14.28 2.31 -1.50
C ALA A 116 13.37 3.37 -2.14
N ARG A 117 13.41 3.46 -3.47
CA ARG A 117 12.51 4.33 -4.24
C ARG A 117 11.09 3.76 -4.16
N SER A 118 10.14 4.61 -3.79
CA SER A 118 8.73 4.27 -3.49
C SER A 118 8.56 3.32 -2.29
N THR A 119 8.01 3.85 -1.19
CA THR A 119 7.58 3.07 -0.02
C THR A 119 6.20 2.43 -0.17
N VAL A 120 5.55 2.63 -1.33
CA VAL A 120 4.20 2.14 -1.59
C VAL A 120 4.23 0.64 -1.83
N ARG A 121 3.45 -0.09 -1.05
CA ARG A 121 3.32 -1.55 -1.14
C ARG A 121 2.09 -1.97 -1.91
N SER A 122 0.98 -1.27 -1.72
CA SER A 122 -0.28 -1.59 -2.38
C SER A 122 -1.13 -0.33 -2.60
N ILE A 123 -1.92 -0.33 -3.66
CA ILE A 123 -2.96 0.67 -3.92
C ILE A 123 -4.28 -0.07 -4.01
N ASN A 124 -5.20 0.30 -3.12
CA ASN A 124 -6.54 -0.24 -3.04
C ASN A 124 -7.54 0.84 -3.48
N LEU A 125 -8.33 0.53 -4.50
CA LEU A 125 -9.30 1.45 -5.09
C LEU A 125 -10.72 1.04 -4.69
N GLN A 126 -11.46 1.93 -4.04
CA GLN A 126 -12.86 1.72 -3.68
C GLN A 126 -13.74 2.78 -4.33
N ALA A 127 -14.48 2.37 -5.37
CA ALA A 127 -15.41 3.25 -6.09
C ALA A 127 -16.73 3.52 -5.34
N ALA A 128 -17.01 2.78 -4.26
CA ALA A 128 -18.13 3.00 -3.36
C ALA A 128 -17.84 2.28 -2.03
N ILE A 129 -18.19 2.91 -0.91
CA ILE A 129 -18.19 2.26 0.41
C ILE A 129 -19.25 1.16 0.37
N ARG A 130 -18.84 -0.10 0.15
CA ARG A 130 -19.77 -1.23 0.19
C ARG A 130 -20.10 -1.54 1.65
N ASN A 131 -21.34 -1.27 2.04
CA ASN A 131 -21.87 -1.54 3.39
C ASN A 131 -21.91 -3.03 3.81
N ASN A 132 -21.38 -3.95 2.99
CA ASN A 132 -21.46 -5.40 3.21
C ASN A 132 -20.08 -6.06 3.44
N ALA A 133 -19.08 -5.26 3.83
CA ALA A 133 -17.78 -5.80 4.21
C ALA A 133 -17.82 -6.36 5.63
N ASN A 134 -17.38 -7.60 5.79
CA ASN A 134 -17.38 -8.31 7.08
C ASN A 134 -16.28 -7.79 8.03
N ARG A 135 -15.37 -6.93 7.54
CA ARG A 135 -14.29 -6.30 8.29
C ARG A 135 -14.22 -4.82 7.93
N LEU A 136 -14.09 -3.98 8.96
CA LEU A 136 -13.90 -2.53 8.81
C LEU A 136 -12.48 -2.17 9.22
N LYS A 137 -11.83 -1.30 8.44
CA LYS A 137 -10.58 -0.64 8.78
C LYS A 137 -10.86 0.77 9.31
N LYS A 138 -10.13 1.15 10.35
CA LYS A 138 -10.27 2.43 11.05
C LYS A 138 -9.14 3.37 10.64
N PHE A 139 -9.49 4.63 10.41
CA PHE A 139 -8.54 5.70 10.09
C PHE A 139 -8.80 6.90 10.99
N ILE A 140 -7.72 7.61 11.31
CA ILE A 140 -7.76 8.92 11.92
C ILE A 140 -7.95 9.92 10.77
N GLY A 141 -9.08 10.62 10.78
CA GLY A 141 -9.39 11.67 9.82
C GLY A 141 -8.48 12.88 9.98
N ILE A 142 -8.38 13.70 8.95
CA ILE A 142 -7.57 14.93 9.01
C ILE A 142 -8.00 15.87 10.13
N ASP A 143 -9.26 15.84 10.55
CA ASP A 143 -9.83 16.62 11.66
C ASP A 143 -9.78 15.89 13.02
N GLY A 144 -9.23 14.67 13.05
CA GLY A 144 -9.20 13.81 14.23
C GLY A 144 -10.44 12.93 14.39
N GLU A 145 -11.42 13.02 13.50
CA GLU A 145 -12.59 12.14 13.54
C GLU A 145 -12.22 10.70 13.12
N LEU A 146 -12.99 9.72 13.61
CA LEU A 146 -12.79 8.33 13.24
C LEU A 146 -13.48 8.04 11.91
N LEU A 147 -12.72 7.72 10.88
CA LEU A 147 -13.24 7.23 9.60
C LEU A 147 -13.22 5.70 9.58
N THR A 148 -14.27 5.09 9.02
CA THR A 148 -14.36 3.64 8.84
C THR A 148 -14.59 3.30 7.38
N LEU A 149 -13.82 2.34 6.88
CA LEU A 149 -13.97 1.83 5.53
C LEU A 149 -14.01 0.30 5.52
N PRO A 150 -14.74 -0.29 4.56
CA PRO A 150 -14.58 -1.69 4.19
C PRO A 150 -13.10 -2.07 4.06
N ALA A 151 -12.65 -3.08 4.80
CA ALA A 151 -11.38 -3.71 4.51
C ALA A 151 -11.54 -4.60 3.26
N LEU A 152 -10.59 -4.51 2.32
CA LEU A 152 -10.51 -5.38 1.14
C LEU A 152 -9.78 -6.69 1.46
#